data_AF-A0A351YVB0-F1
#
_entry.id   AF-A0A351YVB0-F1
#
_cell.length_a   1.000
_cell.length_b   1.000
_cell.length_c   1.000
_cell.angle_alpha   90.00
_cell.angle_beta   90.00
_cell.angle_gamma   90.00
#
_symmetry.space_group_name_H-M   'P 1'
#
loop_
_entity.id
_entity.type
_entity.pdbx_description
1 polymer ?
#
loop_
_entity_poly.entity_id
_entity_poly.type
_entity_poly.pdbx_seq_one_letter_code
_entity_poly.pdbx_strand_id
1 'polypeptide(L)' 'AKLYNQKVADETIIQYGGSMKASNAKDLLAQPDIDGGLIGGASLKADTFEPICVL' A
#
# COMPACT_ATOMS: atom_id res chain seq x y z
N ALA A 1 -11.89 -15.42 -15.09
CA ALA A 1 -10.42 -15.53 -15.14
C ALA A 1 -10.00 -16.97 -14.85
N LYS A 2 -8.95 -17.52 -15.47
CA LYS A 2 -8.52 -18.93 -15.30
C LYS A 2 -7.01 -19.13 -15.11
N LEU A 3 -6.23 -18.05 -14.90
CA LEU A 3 -4.77 -18.17 -14.75
C LEU A 3 -4.36 -18.66 -13.35
N TYR A 4 -5.08 -18.24 -12.31
CA TYR A 4 -4.82 -18.58 -10.90
C TYR A 4 -6.12 -18.89 -10.16
N ASN A 5 -6.03 -19.58 -9.02
CA ASN A 5 -7.18 -19.93 -8.17
C ASN A 5 -7.44 -18.84 -7.10
N GLN A 6 -8.58 -18.96 -6.40
CA GLN A 6 -8.98 -17.97 -5.40
C GLN A 6 -7.99 -17.86 -4.25
N LYS A 7 -7.44 -18.98 -3.78
CA LYS A 7 -6.44 -18.99 -2.72
C LYS A 7 -5.22 -18.12 -3.08
N VAL A 8 -4.72 -18.24 -4.30
CA VAL A 8 -3.60 -17.40 -4.78
C VAL A 8 -4.01 -15.93 -4.84
N ALA A 9 -5.23 -15.62 -5.28
CA ALA A 9 -5.72 -14.25 -5.33
C ALA A 9 -5.80 -13.62 -3.92
N ASP A 10 -6.36 -14.34 -2.95
CA ASP A 10 -6.52 -13.87 -1.56
C ASP A 10 -5.19 -13.70 -0.81
N GLU A 11 -4.17 -14.49 -1.17
CA GLU A 11 -2.83 -14.43 -0.55
C GLU A 11 -1.88 -13.45 -1.27
N THR A 12 -2.26 -12.91 -2.42
CA THR A 12 -1.41 -12.00 -3.19
C THR A 12 -1.46 -10.60 -2.59
N ILE A 13 -0.32 -10.08 -2.16
CA ILE A 13 -0.18 -8.70 -1.67
C ILE A 13 -0.32 -7.69 -2.82
N ILE A 14 -1.29 -6.80 -2.71
CA ILE A 14 -1.59 -5.72 -3.65
C ILE A 14 -1.15 -4.37 -3.05
N GLN A 15 -0.12 -3.78 -3.64
CA GLN A 15 0.43 -2.49 -3.19
C GLN A 15 -0.09 -1.32 -4.03
N TYR A 16 -0.41 -0.21 -3.37
CA TYR A 16 -0.75 1.05 -4.02
C TYR A 16 0.50 1.91 -4.25
N GLY A 17 0.80 2.24 -5.52
CA GLY A 17 1.98 3.05 -5.90
C GLY A 17 1.72 4.54 -6.19
N GLY A 18 0.47 5.01 -6.03
CA GLY A 18 0.05 6.33 -6.50
C GLY A 18 0.24 7.48 -5.51
N SER A 19 1.46 8.00 -5.34
CA SER A 19 1.70 9.20 -4.48
C SER A 19 1.11 9.07 -3.06
N MET A 20 1.28 7.89 -2.44
CA MET A 20 0.94 7.70 -1.03
C MET A 20 1.87 8.52 -0.13
N LYS A 21 1.28 9.21 0.84
CA LYS A 21 1.92 10.09 1.82
C LYS A 21 1.17 10.00 3.14
N ALA A 22 1.78 10.47 4.23
CA ALA A 22 1.17 10.38 5.57
C ALA A 22 -0.27 10.90 5.64
N SER A 23 -0.59 11.97 4.90
CA SER A 23 -1.91 12.61 4.92
C SER A 23 -3.04 11.82 4.23
N ASN A 24 -2.72 10.80 3.41
CA ASN A 24 -3.73 10.00 2.69
C ASN A 24 -3.58 8.49 2.88
N ALA A 25 -2.47 8.04 3.49
CA ALA A 25 -2.17 6.63 3.64
C ALA A 25 -3.22 5.88 4.48
N LYS A 26 -3.81 6.50 5.52
CA LYS A 26 -4.87 5.88 6.31
C LYS A 26 -6.13 5.55 5.49
N ASP A 27 -6.57 6.46 4.63
CA ASP A 27 -7.76 6.26 3.80
C ASP A 27 -7.51 5.23 2.69
N LEU A 28 -6.28 5.18 2.17
CA LEU A 28 -5.84 4.20 1.19
C LEU A 28 -5.75 2.80 1.81
N LEU A 29 -5.14 2.66 3.00
CA LEU A 29 -5.03 1.39 3.73
C LEU A 29 -6.38 0.89 4.29
N ALA A 30 -7.40 1.75 4.32
CA ALA A 30 -8.77 1.34 4.66
C ALA A 30 -9.52 0.69 3.48
N GLN A 31 -8.97 0.70 2.26
CA GLN A 31 -9.57 0.02 1.12
C GLN A 31 -9.41 -1.50 1.25
N PRO A 32 -10.43 -2.30 0.94
CA PRO A 32 -10.44 -3.74 1.20
C PRO A 32 -9.38 -4.52 0.42
N ASP A 33 -8.95 -4.02 -0.74
CA ASP A 33 -7.99 -4.69 -1.64
C ASP A 33 -6.61 -4.00 -1.68
N ILE A 34 -6.31 -3.10 -0.73
CA ILE A 34 -5.00 -2.44 -0.62
C ILE A 34 -4.29 -2.96 0.63
N ASP A 35 -3.23 -3.74 0.42
CA ASP A 35 -2.47 -4.37 1.49
C ASP A 35 -1.26 -3.53 1.95
N GLY A 36 -0.95 -2.45 1.22
CA GLY A 36 0.21 -1.61 1.52
C GLY A 36 0.51 -0.56 0.45
N GLY A 37 1.67 0.08 0.58
CA GLY A 37 2.11 1.14 -0.33
C GLY A 37 3.50 0.88 -0.94
N LEU A 38 3.64 1.15 -2.24
CA LEU A 38 4.92 1.28 -2.91
C LEU A 38 5.33 2.76 -2.90
N ILE A 39 6.12 3.15 -1.90
CA ILE A 39 6.34 4.57 -1.58
C ILE A 39 7.50 5.16 -2.40
N GLY A 40 7.17 6.07 -3.31
CA GLY A 40 8.13 6.85 -4.10
C GLY A 40 8.76 8.00 -3.32
N GLY A 41 8.62 9.26 -3.79
CA GLY A 41 9.34 10.41 -3.23
C GLY A 41 9.20 10.62 -1.71
N ALA A 42 8.10 10.20 -1.09
CA ALA A 42 7.90 10.29 0.36
C ALA A 42 8.79 9.32 1.17
N SER A 43 9.42 8.32 0.54
CA SER A 43 10.38 7.42 1.20
C SER A 43 11.80 7.99 1.29
N LEU A 44 12.09 9.11 0.60
CA LEU A 44 13.44 9.65 0.49
C LEU A 44 13.93 10.38 1.74
N LYS A 45 13.05 10.67 2.69
CA LYS A 45 13.38 11.29 3.97
C LYS A 45 12.64 10.60 5.11
N ALA A 46 13.32 10.44 6.25
CA ALA A 46 12.75 9.75 7.41
C ALA A 46 11.49 10.45 7.94
N ASP A 47 11.50 11.78 8.00
CA ASP A 47 10.37 12.62 8.46
C ASP A 47 9.11 12.47 7.59
N THR A 48 9.27 12.12 6.31
CA THR A 48 8.14 11.85 5.41
C THR A 48 7.76 10.38 5.32
N PHE A 49 8.68 9.46 5.64
CA PHE A 49 8.47 8.02 5.50
C PHE A 49 7.98 7.35 6.77
N GLU A 50 8.60 7.66 7.91
CA GLU A 50 8.22 7.09 9.22
C GLU A 50 6.72 7.23 9.49
N PRO A 51 6.07 8.39 9.26
CA PRO A 51 4.64 8.53 9.51
C PRO A 51 3.75 7.70 8.57
N ILE A 52 4.29 7.11 7.50
CA ILE A 52 3.58 6.17 6.63
C ILE A 52 3.71 4.74 7.19
N CYS A 53 4.87 4.39 7.76
CA CYS A 53 5.16 3.05 8.28
C CYS A 53 4.48 2.73 9.61
N VAL A 54 4.17 3.75 10.41
CA VAL A 54 3.66 3.59 11.79
C VAL A 54 2.15 3.88 11.92
N LEU A 55 1.43 3.91 10.79
CA LEU A 55 -0.01 4.14 10.75
C LEU A 55 -0.83 3.03 11.41
#